data_AF-A0A936SPB8-F1
#
_entry.id   AF-A0A936SPB8-F1
#
_cell.length_a   1.000
_cell.length_b   1.000
_cell.length_c   1.000
_cell.angle_alpha   90.00
_cell.angle_beta   90.00
_cell.angle_gamma   90.00
#
_symmetry.space_group_name_H-M   'P 1'
#
loop_
_entity.id
_entity.type
_entity.pdbx_description
1 polymer ?
#
loop_
_entity_poly.entity_id
_entity_poly.type
_entity_poly.pdbx_seq_one_letter_code
_entity_poly.pdbx_strand_id
1 'polypeptide(L)'
;MTRYFQAGDVVRHIPTGEEWLLIVDEHEGRVIPGGWPDTRADAKDCVLVEASRNRYETLRSTAQSGHSAHGLAALQLEKFDQDGGAQ
;
A
#
# COMPACT_ATOMS: atom_id res chain seq x y z
N MET A 1 16.16 12.86 4.56
CA MET A 1 14.71 12.91 4.83
C MET A 1 14.11 11.68 4.19
N THR A 2 13.83 10.65 4.98
CA THR A 2 13.17 9.43 4.49
C THR A 2 11.75 9.82 4.13
N ARG A 3 11.37 9.64 2.86
CA ARG A 3 10.03 9.97 2.40
C ARG A 3 9.09 8.93 2.96
N TYR A 4 7.99 9.37 3.57
CA TYR A 4 6.95 8.49 4.08
C TYR A 4 6.17 7.92 2.89
N PHE A 5 6.12 6.60 2.75
CA PHE A 5 5.32 5.97 1.71
C PHE A 5 3.83 5.93 2.08
N GLN A 6 2.96 6.07 1.09
CA GLN A 6 1.52 6.08 1.29
C GLN A 6 0.84 4.94 0.53
N ALA A 7 -0.35 4.56 1.00
CA ALA A 7 -1.17 3.61 0.27
C ALA A 7 -1.50 4.16 -1.13
N GLY A 8 -1.44 3.29 -2.12
CA GLY A 8 -1.58 3.62 -3.53
C GLY A 8 -0.27 4.00 -4.22
N ASP A 9 0.83 4.20 -3.48
CA ASP A 9 2.15 4.40 -4.09
C ASP A 9 2.66 3.10 -4.72
N VAL A 10 3.38 3.23 -5.83
CA VAL A 10 4.20 2.15 -6.39
C VAL A 10 5.62 2.35 -5.95
N VAL A 11 6.18 1.36 -5.25
CA VAL A 11 7.56 1.36 -4.78
C VAL A 11 8.35 0.24 -5.42
N ARG A 12 9.64 0.45 -5.64
CA ARG A 12 10.56 -0.60 -6.06
C ARG A 12 11.39 -1.04 -4.87
N HIS A 13 11.37 -2.32 -4.56
CA HIS A 13 12.24 -2.93 -3.58
C HIS A 13 13.63 -3.15 -4.18
N ILE A 14 14.63 -2.45 -3.65
CA ILE A 14 15.99 -2.44 -4.18
C ILE A 14 16.67 -3.82 -4.15
N PRO A 15 16.56 -4.64 -3.08
CA PRO A 15 17.20 -5.95 -3.03
C PRO A 15 16.68 -6.93 -4.09
N THR A 16 15.38 -6.93 -4.39
CA THR A 16 14.78 -7.86 -5.36
C THR A 16 14.59 -7.26 -6.74
N GLY A 17 14.56 -5.93 -6.86
CA GLY A 17 14.24 -5.20 -8.08
C GLY A 17 12.74 -5.18 -8.41
N GLU A 18 11.90 -5.78 -7.58
CA GLU A 18 10.45 -5.88 -7.80
C GLU A 18 9.74 -4.56 -7.53
N GLU A 19 8.69 -4.29 -8.29
CA GLU A 19 7.81 -3.15 -8.09
C GLU A 19 6.51 -3.60 -7.45
N TRP A 20 6.10 -2.87 -6.41
CA TRP A 20 4.94 -3.20 -5.61
C TRP A 20 4.03 -2.02 -5.42
N LEU A 21 2.73 -2.26 -5.53
CA LEU A 21 1.71 -1.32 -5.11
C LEU A 21 1.50 -1.45 -3.60
N LEU A 22 1.62 -0.35 -2.88
CA LEU A 22 1.34 -0.30 -1.45
C LEU A 22 -0.16 -0.22 -1.21
N ILE A 23 -0.64 -1.04 -0.29
CA ILE A 23 -2.06 -1.08 0.10
C ILE A 23 -2.34 -0.36 1.42
N VAL A 24 -1.29 -0.07 2.19
CA VAL A 24 -1.32 0.69 3.43
C VAL A 24 -0.19 1.72 3.42
N ASP A 25 -0.32 2.73 4.27
CA ASP A 25 0.76 3.66 4.51
C ASP A 25 1.94 2.94 5.17
N GLU A 26 3.14 3.52 5.04
CA GLU A 26 4.28 3.08 5.84
C GLU A 26 3.91 3.05 7.33
N HIS A 27 4.33 2.01 8.05
CA HIS A 27 4.14 1.92 9.49
C HIS A 27 5.42 1.39 10.13
N GLU A 28 5.94 2.11 11.12
CA GLU A 28 7.18 1.75 11.85
C GLU A 28 8.39 1.46 10.92
N GLY A 29 8.52 2.23 9.83
CA GLY A 29 9.62 2.10 8.88
C GLY A 29 9.51 0.86 7.97
N ARG A 30 8.32 0.27 7.85
CA ARG A 30 8.03 -0.88 6.99
C ARG A 30 6.93 -0.57 6.00
N VAL A 31 7.03 -1.19 4.83
CA VAL A 31 5.99 -1.15 3.80
C VAL A 31 5.39 -2.54 3.59
N ILE A 32 4.08 -2.57 3.35
CA ILE A 32 3.33 -3.79 3.09
C ILE A 32 2.77 -3.68 1.66
N PRO A 33 3.42 -4.32 0.68
CA PRO A 33 2.87 -4.41 -0.66
C PRO A 33 1.58 -5.24 -0.71
N GLY A 34 0.67 -4.86 -1.60
CA GLY A 34 -0.50 -5.66 -1.92
C GLY A 34 -0.14 -6.81 -2.84
N GLY A 35 -0.53 -8.02 -2.48
CA GLY A 35 -0.27 -9.21 -3.30
C GLY A 35 -0.30 -10.49 -2.49
N TRP A 36 -0.08 -11.62 -3.18
CA TRP A 36 0.22 -12.90 -2.55
C TRP A 36 1.55 -13.41 -3.10
N PRO A 37 2.48 -13.90 -2.26
CA PRO A 37 2.37 -14.08 -0.81
C PRO A 37 2.46 -12.76 -0.01
N ASP A 38 1.98 -12.79 1.24
CA ASP A 38 2.16 -11.70 2.21
C ASP A 38 3.65 -11.36 2.34
N THR A 39 4.01 -10.21 1.77
CA THR A 39 5.38 -9.71 1.74
C THR A 39 5.45 -8.43 2.56
N ARG A 40 6.58 -8.21 3.24
CA ARG A 40 6.90 -6.98 3.97
C ARG A 40 8.36 -6.64 3.75
N ALA A 41 8.67 -5.36 3.62
CA ALA A 41 10.04 -4.88 3.48
C ALA A 41 10.29 -3.65 4.35
N ASP A 42 11.56 -3.41 4.68
CA ASP A 42 11.96 -2.16 5.32
C ASP A 42 11.81 -1.02 4.30
N ALA A 43 11.20 0.10 4.71
CA ALA A 43 10.99 1.27 3.85
C ALA A 43 12.31 1.82 3.28
N LYS A 44 13.42 1.69 4.03
CA LYS A 44 14.76 2.10 3.58
C LYS A 44 15.26 1.31 2.35
N ASP A 45 14.74 0.10 2.15
CA ASP A 45 15.10 -0.77 1.03
C ASP A 45 14.15 -0.57 -0.15
N CYS A 46 13.23 0.39 -0.07
CA CYS A 46 12.29 0.75 -1.12
C CYS A 46 12.56 2.15 -1.65
N VAL A 47 12.25 2.35 -2.93
CA VAL A 47 12.26 3.68 -3.57
C VAL A 47 10.92 3.93 -4.24
N LEU A 48 10.43 5.17 -4.16
CA LEU A 48 9.18 5.54 -4.82
C LEU A 48 9.39 5.54 -6.34
N VAL A 49 8.56 4.78 -7.05
CA VAL A 49 8.50 4.75 -8.52
C VAL A 49 7.39 5.68 -8.99
N GLU A 50 6.19 5.49 -8.45
CA GLU A 50 5.01 6.29 -8.80
C GLU A 50 4.28 6.71 -7.54
N ALA A 51 4.04 8.01 -7.40
CA ALA A 51 3.22 8.54 -6.32
C ALA A 51 1.74 8.34 -6.66
N SER A 52 0.93 7.90 -5.70
CA SER A 52 -0.50 7.84 -5.90
C SER A 52 -1.06 9.24 -6.16
N ARG A 53 -1.81 9.39 -7.26
CA ARG A 53 -2.59 10.62 -7.51
C ARG A 53 -3.91 10.61 -6.75
N ASN A 54 -4.47 9.44 -6.50
CA ASN A 54 -5.74 9.23 -5.81
C ASN A 54 -5.73 7.86 -5.13
N ARG A 55 -5.32 7.84 -3.85
CA ARG A 55 -5.19 6.64 -3.00
C ARG A 55 -6.37 5.67 -3.18
N TYR A 56 -7.59 6.19 -3.04
CA TYR A 56 -8.80 5.37 -2.98
C TYR A 56 -9.18 4.76 -4.34
N GLU A 57 -8.97 5.50 -5.43
CA GLU A 57 -9.24 4.99 -6.77
C GLU A 57 -8.25 3.89 -7.16
N THR A 58 -6.96 4.08 -6.85
CA THR A 58 -5.91 3.09 -7.09
C THR A 58 -6.16 1.80 -6.29
N LEU A 59 -6.50 1.91 -5.01
CA LEU A 59 -6.82 0.75 -4.17
C LEU A 59 -8.07 0.02 -4.65
N ARG A 60 -9.12 0.77 -5.03
CA ARG A 60 -10.36 0.20 -5.59
C ARG A 60 -10.11 -0.58 -6.87
N SER A 61 -9.34 -0.03 -7.79
CA SER A 61 -9.02 -0.66 -9.07
C SER A 61 -8.24 -1.97 -8.87
N THR A 62 -7.25 -1.97 -7.96
CA THR A 62 -6.46 -3.16 -7.63
C THR A 62 -7.31 -4.25 -6.97
N ALA A 63 -8.19 -3.88 -6.04
CA ALA A 63 -9.08 -4.83 -5.37
C ALA A 63 -10.05 -5.51 -6.37
N GLN A 64 -10.58 -4.75 -7.34
CA GLN A 64 -11.49 -5.26 -8.37
C GLN A 64 -10.79 -6.19 -9.37
N SER A 65 -9.48 -6.03 -9.56
CA SER A 65 -8.69 -6.84 -10.49
C SER A 65 -8.35 -8.24 -9.96
N GLY A 66 -8.73 -8.59 -8.73
CA GLY A 66 -8.55 -9.94 -8.16
C GLY A 66 -7.10 -10.33 -7.84
N HIS A 67 -6.15 -9.40 -8.00
CA HIS A 67 -4.71 -9.65 -7.85
C HIS A 67 -4.18 -9.52 -6.41
N SER A 68 -5.01 -9.12 -5.43
CA SER A 68 -4.58 -9.07 -4.03
C SER A 68 -5.77 -9.13 -3.07
N ALA A 69 -5.83 -10.19 -2.25
CA ALA A 69 -6.75 -10.28 -1.11
C ALA A 69 -6.65 -9.04 -0.19
N HIS A 70 -5.50 -8.39 -0.20
CA HIS A 70 -5.13 -7.20 0.54
C HIS A 70 -5.71 -5.88 -0.01
N GLY A 71 -6.03 -5.79 -1.31
CA GLY A 71 -6.70 -4.61 -1.87
C GLY A 71 -8.11 -4.42 -1.32
N LEU A 72 -8.81 -5.54 -1.04
CA LEU A 72 -10.09 -5.52 -0.34
C LEU A 72 -9.94 -5.11 1.13
N ALA A 73 -8.86 -5.51 1.80
CA ALA A 73 -8.60 -5.14 3.19
C ALA A 73 -8.34 -3.63 3.36
N ALA A 74 -7.63 -3.00 2.40
CA ALA A 74 -7.42 -1.55 2.39
C ALA A 74 -8.74 -0.77 2.23
N LEU A 75 -9.62 -1.20 1.32
CA LEU A 75 -10.97 -0.63 1.17
C LEU A 75 -11.85 -0.87 2.41
N GLN A 76 -11.63 -1.97 3.13
CA GLN A 76 -12.38 -2.29 4.35
C GLN A 76 -11.94 -1.37 5.51
N LEU A 77 -10.65 -0.99 5.58
CA LEU A 77 -10.14 -0.01 6.54
C LEU A 77 -10.70 1.40 6.28
N GLU A 78 -10.89 1.80 5.02
CA GLU A 78 -11.57 3.06 4.67
C GLU A 78 -13.01 3.12 5.21
N LYS A 79 -13.75 2.01 5.09
CA LYS A 79 -15.10 1.91 5.68
C LYS A 79 -15.07 2.00 7.20
N PHE A 80 -14.02 1.49 7.85
CA PHE A 80 -13.87 1.58 9.30
C PHE A 80 -13.60 3.02 9.77
N ASP A 81 -12.77 3.77 9.03
CA ASP A 81 -12.48 5.18 9.30
C ASP A 81 -13.72 6.08 9.05
N GLN A 82 -14.50 5.78 8.00
CA GLN A 82 -15.72 6.54 7.64
C GLN A 82 -16.92 6.27 8.57
N ASP A 83 -17.04 5.06 9.16
CA ASP A 83 -18.22 4.63 9.93
C ASP A 83 -17.99 4.63 11.46
N GLY A 84 -16.75 4.84 11.93
CA GLY A 84 -16.36 4.49 13.31
C GLY A 84 -15.49 5.48 14.09
N GLY A 85 -15.30 6.71 13.62
CA GLY A 85 -14.68 7.79 14.41
C GLY A 85 -15.64 8.44 15.41
N ALA A 86 -16.36 7.65 16.22
CA ALA A 86 -17.19 8.16 17.31
C ALA A 86 -16.64 7.66 18.66
N GLN A 87 -15.81 8.53 19.26
CA GLN A 87 -15.44 8.64 20.68
C GLN A 87 -14.78 7.42 21.36
#